data_AF-A0A166DTP4-F1
#
_entry.id   AF-A0A166DTP4-F1
#
_cell.length_a   1.000
_cell.length_b   1.000
_cell.length_c   1.000
_cell.angle_alpha   90.00
_cell.angle_beta   90.00
_cell.angle_gamma   90.00
#
_symmetry.space_group_name_H-M   'P 1'
#
loop_
_entity.id
_entity.type
_entity.pdbx_description
1 polymer ?
#
loop_
_entity_poly.entity_id
_entity_poly.type
_entity_poly.pdbx_seq_one_letter_code
_entity_poly.pdbx_strand_id
1 'polypeptide(L)'
;MGYALWLVPSQDEANDLHELMTLRPAQSDLPPRTRSYPDFHPHVTLATFDSLPPTFRLRDVIPQEGPVKAYFQSAKPGSTYLGAMSVHLRKTAELEHLHRNIVSKLDERGIRWKSRSFPHMSLFYVDEAPERERLQRMIRRCFSRADDGRLVLWTGIGRDSRPIRRFTGSSVWLVDCHSKDVEQWSRIDRVSLSRPRSAPAHRVNRDARGGGLQYAEAHPPTPYHQHVPANSHPPHPPFVHPYPRPAAVPIPAEFNTAHYLNATPQHYYYEAFIPTLPAIPFFNGQFMTAYPSGDYAHAHGTQWF
;
A
#
# COMPACT_ATOMS: atom_id res chain seq x y z
N MET A 1 7.14 13.29 -12.19
CA MET A 1 6.61 12.89 -10.88
C MET A 1 6.93 14.02 -9.90
N GLY A 2 6.16 14.16 -8.81
CA GLY A 2 6.24 15.28 -7.87
C GLY A 2 6.29 14.77 -6.44
N TYR A 3 5.43 15.30 -5.58
CA TYR A 3 5.28 14.86 -4.19
C TYR A 3 4.07 13.94 -4.02
N ALA A 4 4.11 13.09 -2.99
CA ALA A 4 3.00 12.21 -2.63
C ALA A 4 2.75 12.17 -1.12
N LEU A 5 1.47 11.99 -0.76
CA LEU A 5 1.04 11.64 0.59
C LEU A 5 0.70 10.16 0.63
N TRP A 6 1.41 9.42 1.48
CA TRP A 6 1.27 7.97 1.62
C TRP A 6 0.70 7.62 2.98
N LEU A 7 -0.40 6.88 3.01
CA LEU A 7 -0.82 6.17 4.21
C LEU A 7 0.02 4.89 4.33
N VAL A 8 0.76 4.76 5.42
CA VAL A 8 1.69 3.65 5.66
C VAL A 8 1.13 2.74 6.76
N PRO A 9 1.19 1.40 6.60
CA PRO A 9 0.61 0.46 7.55
C PRO A 9 1.34 0.46 8.90
N SER A 10 0.87 -0.35 9.85
CA SER A 10 1.60 -0.60 11.10
C SER A 10 2.92 -1.31 10.81
N GLN A 11 3.89 -1.23 11.73
CA GLN A 11 5.22 -1.79 11.48
C GLN A 11 5.17 -3.31 11.21
N ASP A 12 4.37 -4.06 11.98
CA ASP A 12 4.25 -5.51 11.81
C ASP A 12 3.67 -5.86 10.43
N GLU A 13 2.57 -5.19 10.04
CA GLU A 13 1.96 -5.38 8.72
C GLU A 13 2.88 -4.90 7.59
N ALA A 14 3.68 -3.84 7.81
CA ALA A 14 4.65 -3.37 6.84
C ALA A 14 5.74 -4.42 6.58
N ASN A 15 6.24 -5.07 7.63
CA ASN A 15 7.24 -6.13 7.53
C ASN A 15 6.68 -7.35 6.78
N ASP A 16 5.46 -7.78 7.13
CA ASP A 16 4.79 -8.89 6.44
C ASP A 16 4.52 -8.57 4.96
N LEU A 17 4.06 -7.35 4.66
CA LEU A 17 3.84 -6.90 3.29
C LEU A 17 5.15 -6.82 2.52
N HIS A 18 6.24 -6.36 3.15
CA HIS A 18 7.55 -6.32 2.53
C HIS A 18 8.05 -7.74 2.18
N GLU A 19 7.88 -8.72 3.07
CA GLU A 19 8.19 -10.13 2.78
C GLU A 19 7.46 -10.60 1.50
N LEU A 20 6.16 -10.32 1.39
CA LEU A 20 5.38 -10.59 0.17
C LEU A 20 5.95 -9.84 -1.06
N MET A 21 6.25 -8.54 -0.93
CA MET A 21 6.70 -7.68 -2.02
C MET A 21 8.12 -8.01 -2.49
N THR A 22 8.89 -8.81 -1.74
CA THR A 22 10.22 -9.29 -2.15
C THR A 22 10.20 -10.58 -2.97
N LEU A 23 9.04 -11.23 -3.14
CA LEU A 23 8.94 -12.45 -3.94
C LEU A 23 9.28 -12.18 -5.41
N ARG A 24 10.03 -13.10 -6.04
CA ARG A 24 10.42 -13.04 -7.46
C ARG A 24 10.18 -14.39 -8.14
N PRO A 25 9.75 -14.43 -9.42
CA PRO A 25 9.69 -15.67 -10.19
C PRO A 25 11.07 -16.35 -10.27
N ALA A 26 11.12 -17.65 -9.93
CA ALA A 26 12.36 -18.43 -9.95
C ALA A 26 12.93 -18.62 -11.37
N GLN A 27 12.06 -18.75 -12.37
CA GLN A 27 12.43 -18.99 -13.76
C GLN A 27 12.18 -17.71 -14.56
N SER A 28 13.26 -17.03 -14.92
CA SER A 28 13.17 -15.97 -15.93
C SER A 28 14.47 -15.90 -16.70
N ASP A 29 14.32 -15.82 -18.01
CA ASP A 29 15.43 -15.81 -18.98
C ASP A 29 16.23 -14.50 -18.90
N LEU A 30 15.69 -13.49 -18.21
CA LEU A 30 16.38 -12.24 -17.97
C LEU A 30 17.40 -12.42 -16.84
N PRO A 31 18.64 -11.94 -17.01
CA PRO A 31 19.60 -11.87 -15.92
C PRO A 31 18.99 -11.13 -14.72
N PRO A 32 19.17 -11.60 -13.47
CA PRO A 32 18.55 -10.97 -12.29
C PRO A 32 18.81 -9.46 -12.17
N ARG A 33 20.00 -8.99 -12.57
CA ARG A 33 20.39 -7.57 -12.55
C ARG A 33 19.66 -6.67 -13.55
N THR A 34 18.98 -7.27 -14.53
CA THR A 34 18.26 -6.53 -15.57
C THR A 34 16.77 -6.43 -15.28
N ARG A 35 16.28 -7.08 -14.22
CA ARG A 35 14.85 -7.10 -13.90
C ARG A 35 14.50 -5.92 -13.02
N SER A 36 13.52 -5.14 -13.45
CA SER A 36 12.99 -4.04 -12.66
C SER A 36 12.10 -4.55 -11.52
N TYR A 37 12.64 -4.52 -10.30
CA TYR A 37 11.92 -4.83 -9.08
C TYR A 37 12.41 -3.92 -7.94
N PRO A 38 12.16 -2.61 -8.04
CA PRO A 38 12.64 -1.67 -7.02
C PRO A 38 12.05 -2.03 -5.66
N ASP A 39 12.83 -1.84 -4.61
CA ASP A 39 12.30 -1.86 -3.26
C ASP A 39 11.54 -0.55 -2.95
N PHE A 40 10.39 -0.67 -2.28
CA PHE A 40 9.62 0.47 -1.82
C PHE A 40 8.72 0.09 -0.65
N HIS A 41 8.42 1.07 0.20
CA HIS A 41 7.56 0.86 1.35
C HIS A 41 6.12 0.53 0.94
N PRO A 42 5.43 -0.42 1.60
CA PRO A 42 4.00 -0.65 1.35
C PRO A 42 3.19 0.59 1.75
N HIS A 43 2.36 1.10 0.85
CA HIS A 43 1.56 2.30 1.08
C HIS A 43 0.27 2.37 0.27
N VAL A 44 -0.69 3.16 0.75
CA VAL A 44 -1.83 3.64 -0.03
C VAL A 44 -1.60 5.12 -0.35
N THR A 45 -1.55 5.46 -1.63
CA THR A 45 -1.42 6.86 -2.07
C THR A 45 -2.71 7.61 -1.81
N LEU A 46 -2.66 8.62 -0.94
CA LEU A 46 -3.79 9.47 -0.60
C LEU A 46 -3.97 10.59 -1.62
N ALA A 47 -2.86 11.27 -1.94
CA ALA A 47 -2.81 12.36 -2.90
C ALA A 47 -1.41 12.49 -3.50
N THR A 48 -1.32 12.99 -4.73
CA THR A 48 -0.08 13.42 -5.38
C THR A 48 -0.22 14.84 -5.89
N PHE A 49 0.88 15.60 -5.92
CA PHE A 49 0.88 16.99 -6.38
C PHE A 49 2.26 17.40 -6.91
N ASP A 50 2.28 18.34 -7.84
CA ASP A 50 3.50 18.65 -8.61
C ASP A 50 4.45 19.61 -7.87
N SER A 51 3.93 20.44 -6.96
CA SER A 51 4.70 21.44 -6.22
C SER A 51 4.34 21.46 -4.74
N LEU A 52 5.33 21.66 -3.88
CA LEU A 52 5.16 21.78 -2.43
C LEU A 52 5.53 23.20 -1.97
N PRO A 53 4.59 23.98 -1.40
CA PRO A 53 4.92 25.30 -0.84
C PRO A 53 5.96 25.20 0.27
N PRO A 54 6.91 26.14 0.42
CA PRO A 54 7.90 26.13 1.51
C PRO A 54 7.28 26.17 2.92
N THR A 55 6.08 26.74 3.02
CA THR A 55 5.26 26.83 4.24
C THR A 55 4.45 25.57 4.52
N PHE A 56 4.49 24.55 3.65
CA PHE A 56 3.75 23.32 3.86
C PHE A 56 4.25 22.60 5.11
N ARG A 57 3.31 22.18 5.96
CA ARG A 57 3.56 21.36 7.13
C ARG A 57 2.57 20.21 7.11
N LEU A 58 3.08 18.98 7.12
CA LEU A 58 2.23 17.79 7.02
C LEU A 58 1.21 17.72 8.16
N ARG A 59 1.60 18.12 9.37
CA ARG A 59 0.72 18.14 10.55
C ARG A 59 -0.53 18.98 10.39
N ASP A 60 -0.51 19.99 9.53
CA ASP A 60 -1.66 20.87 9.34
C ASP A 60 -2.74 20.28 8.43
N VAL A 61 -2.40 19.22 7.68
CA VAL A 61 -3.33 18.56 6.75
C VAL A 61 -3.79 17.19 7.25
N ILE A 62 -3.06 16.58 8.20
CA ILE A 62 -3.36 15.23 8.72
C ILE A 62 -4.17 15.31 10.02
N PRO A 63 -5.43 14.83 10.05
CA PRO A 63 -6.22 14.81 11.26
C PRO A 63 -5.64 13.85 12.31
N GLN A 64 -5.67 14.25 13.58
CA GLN A 64 -5.17 13.45 14.71
C GLN A 64 -6.27 12.55 15.29
N GLU A 65 -6.82 11.67 14.45
CA GLU A 65 -8.02 10.86 14.77
C GLU A 65 -7.73 9.42 15.18
N GLY A 66 -6.49 8.95 15.04
CA GLY A 66 -6.12 7.57 15.35
C GLY A 66 -5.85 6.71 14.10
N PRO A 67 -5.37 5.47 14.27
CA PRO A 67 -5.03 4.60 13.15
C PRO A 67 -6.26 4.20 12.32
N VAL A 68 -6.10 4.15 11.00
CA VAL A 68 -7.18 3.81 10.07
C VAL A 68 -7.12 2.34 9.69
N LYS A 69 -8.20 1.59 9.91
CA LYS A 69 -8.30 0.19 9.51
C LYS A 69 -8.97 0.06 8.14
N ALA A 70 -8.38 -0.75 7.27
CA ALA A 70 -8.91 -1.11 5.97
C ALA A 70 -8.68 -2.61 5.69
N TYR A 71 -9.44 -3.15 4.74
CA TYR A 71 -9.41 -4.58 4.41
C TYR A 71 -9.19 -4.77 2.92
N PHE A 72 -8.44 -5.80 2.54
CA PHE A 72 -8.21 -6.09 1.13
C PHE A 72 -9.50 -6.60 0.46
N GLN A 73 -9.81 -6.05 -0.71
CA GLN A 73 -11.02 -6.38 -1.48
C GLN A 73 -10.71 -7.27 -2.68
N SER A 74 -9.72 -6.89 -3.48
CA SER A 74 -9.35 -7.60 -4.71
C SER A 74 -7.91 -7.31 -5.10
N ALA A 75 -7.20 -8.29 -5.62
CA ALA A 75 -5.93 -8.08 -6.31
C ALA A 75 -6.22 -7.83 -7.79
N LYS A 76 -5.52 -6.88 -8.40
CA LYS A 76 -5.64 -6.57 -9.83
C LYS A 76 -4.27 -6.59 -10.50
N PRO A 77 -4.08 -7.43 -11.54
CA PRO A 77 -2.93 -7.30 -12.41
C PRO A 77 -3.05 -5.99 -13.20
N GLY A 78 -1.92 -5.36 -13.49
CA GLY A 78 -1.87 -4.25 -14.43
C GLY A 78 -0.80 -4.43 -15.49
N SER A 79 -0.85 -3.57 -16.48
CA SER A 79 -0.02 -3.63 -17.70
C SER A 79 1.10 -2.60 -17.73
N THR A 80 1.23 -1.77 -16.69
CA THR A 80 2.22 -0.68 -16.61
C THR A 80 3.26 -0.96 -15.53
N TYR A 81 4.41 -0.28 -15.61
CA TYR A 81 5.48 -0.36 -14.62
C TYR A 81 4.96 -0.15 -13.18
N LEU A 82 4.32 0.99 -12.90
CA LEU A 82 3.79 1.35 -11.58
C LEU A 82 2.54 0.56 -11.15
N GLY A 83 2.05 -0.34 -12.00
CA GLY A 83 0.79 -1.05 -11.80
C GLY A 83 0.88 -2.54 -12.02
N ALA A 84 2.09 -3.13 -12.06
CA ALA A 84 2.27 -4.54 -12.42
C ALA A 84 1.37 -5.49 -11.62
N MET A 85 1.25 -5.23 -10.31
CA MET A 85 0.26 -5.85 -9.44
C MET A 85 -0.14 -4.88 -8.32
N SER A 86 -1.45 -4.77 -8.08
CA SER A 86 -2.00 -3.92 -7.01
C SER A 86 -3.08 -4.65 -6.24
N VAL A 87 -3.35 -4.19 -5.02
CA VAL A 87 -4.47 -4.62 -4.20
C VAL A 87 -5.37 -3.43 -3.93
N HIS A 88 -6.64 -3.57 -4.28
CA HIS A 88 -7.67 -2.63 -3.89
C HIS A 88 -8.13 -2.91 -2.46
N LEU A 89 -8.32 -1.85 -1.69
CA LEU A 89 -8.85 -1.92 -0.34
C LEU A 89 -10.34 -1.59 -0.36
N ARG A 90 -11.10 -2.15 0.58
CA ARG A 90 -12.48 -1.73 0.85
C ARG A 90 -12.46 -0.28 1.33
N LYS A 91 -13.37 0.53 0.80
CA LYS A 91 -13.64 1.89 1.28
C LYS A 91 -14.34 1.81 2.64
N THR A 92 -13.57 1.92 3.72
CA THR A 92 -14.11 2.04 5.07
C THR A 92 -14.44 3.51 5.37
N ALA A 93 -15.40 3.76 6.25
CA ALA A 93 -15.81 5.11 6.60
C ALA A 93 -14.62 5.94 7.13
N GLU A 94 -13.74 5.32 7.92
CA GLU A 94 -12.55 5.95 8.48
C GLU A 94 -11.52 6.32 7.40
N LEU A 95 -11.32 5.43 6.40
CA LEU A 95 -10.38 5.69 5.31
C LEU A 95 -10.88 6.78 4.38
N GLU A 96 -12.17 6.78 4.06
CA GLU A 96 -12.77 7.85 3.25
C GLU A 96 -12.81 9.18 4.00
N HIS A 97 -13.07 9.16 5.31
CA HIS A 97 -13.04 10.37 6.14
C HIS A 97 -11.63 10.98 6.21
N LEU A 98 -10.61 10.16 6.48
CA LEU A 98 -9.20 10.60 6.43
C LEU A 98 -8.87 11.22 5.07
N HIS A 99 -9.23 10.53 3.98
CA HIS A 99 -8.95 11.01 2.62
C HIS A 99 -9.63 12.35 2.33
N ARG A 100 -10.94 12.46 2.61
CA ARG A 100 -11.71 13.71 2.43
C ARG A 100 -11.13 14.88 3.23
N ASN A 101 -10.75 14.65 4.49
CA ASN A 101 -10.15 15.69 5.32
C ASN A 101 -8.83 16.19 4.73
N ILE A 102 -7.96 15.27 4.30
CA ILE A 102 -6.67 15.62 3.72
C ILE A 102 -6.88 16.44 2.44
N VAL A 103 -7.72 15.96 1.51
CA VAL A 103 -7.90 16.66 0.24
C VAL A 103 -8.58 18.02 0.40
N SER A 104 -9.55 18.13 1.32
CA SER A 104 -10.16 19.43 1.67
C SER A 104 -9.11 20.41 2.19
N LYS A 105 -8.17 19.95 3.03
CA LYS A 105 -7.08 20.80 3.55
C LYS A 105 -6.04 21.17 2.50
N LEU A 106 -5.83 20.32 1.49
CA LEU A 106 -5.01 20.67 0.33
C LEU A 106 -5.71 21.73 -0.54
N ASP A 107 -7.02 21.59 -0.75
CA ASP A 107 -7.84 22.54 -1.52
C ASP A 107 -7.89 23.92 -0.85
N GLU A 108 -8.11 23.99 0.46
CA GLU A 108 -8.06 25.23 1.26
C GLU A 108 -6.72 25.99 1.11
N ARG A 109 -5.63 25.26 0.84
CA ARG A 109 -4.28 25.79 0.64
C ARG A 109 -3.94 26.08 -0.82
N GLY A 110 -4.88 25.86 -1.74
CA GLY A 110 -4.67 26.02 -3.18
C GLY A 110 -3.70 25.00 -3.78
N ILE A 111 -3.49 23.85 -3.14
CA ILE A 111 -2.59 22.80 -3.64
C ILE A 111 -3.38 21.88 -4.57
N ARG A 112 -3.10 21.96 -5.87
CA ARG A 112 -3.72 21.06 -6.87
C ARG A 112 -3.21 19.64 -6.66
N TRP A 113 -4.11 18.71 -6.37
CA TRP A 113 -3.79 17.31 -6.10
C TRP A 113 -4.49 16.35 -7.08
N LYS A 114 -3.99 15.11 -7.15
CA LYS A 114 -4.56 13.99 -7.91
C LYS A 114 -4.62 12.76 -6.99
N SER A 115 -5.66 11.95 -7.10
CA SER A 115 -5.73 10.64 -6.42
C SER A 115 -6.39 9.61 -7.33
N ARG A 116 -5.56 8.97 -8.15
CA ARG A 116 -6.05 7.98 -9.13
C ARG A 116 -6.34 6.67 -8.42
N SER A 117 -7.50 6.08 -8.68
CA SER A 117 -7.85 4.71 -8.23
C SER A 117 -7.85 4.50 -6.71
N PHE A 118 -8.09 5.54 -5.91
CA PHE A 118 -8.15 5.41 -4.45
C PHE A 118 -9.36 4.57 -3.98
N PRO A 119 -9.20 3.64 -3.00
CA PRO A 119 -7.95 3.23 -2.35
C PRO A 119 -7.34 1.96 -2.98
N HIS A 120 -6.04 2.01 -3.29
CA HIS A 120 -5.25 0.85 -3.71
C HIS A 120 -3.83 0.95 -3.17
N MET A 121 -3.16 -0.20 -3.10
CA MET A 121 -1.75 -0.34 -2.77
C MET A 121 -1.07 -1.16 -3.86
N SER A 122 0.00 -0.62 -4.44
CA SER A 122 0.84 -1.39 -5.35
C SER A 122 1.67 -2.39 -4.56
N LEU A 123 1.75 -3.63 -5.06
CA LEU A 123 2.60 -4.67 -4.47
C LEU A 123 3.93 -4.79 -5.22
N PHE A 124 3.92 -4.57 -6.53
CA PHE A 124 5.10 -4.76 -7.37
C PHE A 124 5.13 -3.72 -8.48
N TYR A 125 6.34 -3.25 -8.80
CA TYR A 125 6.63 -2.50 -10.02
C TYR A 125 7.56 -3.31 -10.90
N VAL A 126 7.16 -3.51 -12.17
CA VAL A 126 7.88 -4.35 -13.14
C VAL A 126 7.63 -3.81 -14.54
N ASP A 127 8.70 -3.47 -15.24
CA ASP A 127 8.73 -2.83 -16.56
C ASP A 127 8.64 -3.86 -17.68
N GLU A 128 9.25 -5.04 -17.48
CA GLU A 128 9.30 -6.08 -18.49
C GLU A 128 7.97 -6.85 -18.53
N ALA A 129 7.25 -6.75 -19.65
CA ALA A 129 5.97 -7.43 -19.87
C ALA A 129 6.00 -8.96 -19.59
N PRO A 130 6.95 -9.75 -20.12
CA PRO A 130 6.98 -11.19 -19.85
C PRO A 130 7.23 -11.50 -18.37
N GLU A 131 7.99 -10.64 -17.68
CA GLU A 131 8.26 -10.79 -16.25
C GLU A 131 7.01 -10.48 -15.42
N ARG A 132 6.22 -9.46 -15.80
CA ARG A 132 4.90 -9.20 -15.19
C ARG A 132 3.98 -10.41 -15.26
N GLU A 133 3.89 -11.08 -16.40
CA GLU A 133 3.02 -12.25 -16.55
C GLU A 133 3.47 -13.43 -15.67
N ARG A 134 4.79 -13.64 -15.54
CA ARG A 134 5.36 -14.65 -14.63
C ARG A 134 5.04 -14.31 -13.17
N LEU A 135 5.28 -13.07 -12.76
CA LEU A 135 4.93 -12.56 -11.43
C LEU A 135 3.44 -12.77 -11.14
N GLN A 136 2.57 -12.40 -12.07
CA GLN A 136 1.11 -12.52 -11.91
C GLN A 136 0.67 -13.97 -11.71
N ARG A 137 1.24 -14.92 -12.45
CA ARG A 137 0.94 -16.36 -12.26
C ARG A 137 1.42 -16.86 -10.90
N MET A 138 2.63 -16.48 -10.50
CA MET A 138 3.22 -16.86 -9.22
C MET A 138 2.41 -16.30 -8.04
N ILE A 139 2.17 -14.98 -8.02
CA ILE A 139 1.62 -14.27 -6.87
C ILE A 139 0.14 -14.59 -6.60
N ARG A 140 -0.61 -15.07 -7.60
CA ARG A 140 -1.99 -15.56 -7.40
C ARG A 140 -2.08 -16.65 -6.33
N ARG A 141 -1.00 -17.40 -6.12
CA ARG A 141 -0.89 -18.44 -5.08
C ARG A 141 -0.71 -17.86 -3.67
N CYS A 142 -0.36 -16.58 -3.56
CA CYS A 142 -0.25 -15.85 -2.30
C CYS A 142 -1.56 -15.14 -1.92
N PHE A 143 -2.67 -15.44 -2.61
CA PHE A 143 -3.98 -14.84 -2.37
C PHE A 143 -5.02 -15.91 -2.05
N SER A 144 -5.90 -15.61 -1.10
CA SER A 144 -7.03 -16.46 -0.75
C SER A 144 -8.23 -15.62 -0.32
N ARG A 145 -9.37 -16.27 -0.06
CA ARG A 145 -10.56 -15.62 0.48
C ARG A 145 -10.82 -16.13 1.90
N ALA A 146 -11.10 -15.21 2.83
CA ALA A 146 -11.69 -15.56 4.11
C ALA A 146 -13.17 -15.94 3.95
N ASP A 147 -13.77 -16.54 4.98
CA ASP A 147 -15.18 -16.97 4.97
C ASP A 147 -16.17 -15.82 4.70
N ASP A 148 -15.81 -14.59 5.07
CA ASP A 148 -16.59 -13.38 4.81
C ASP A 148 -16.28 -12.71 3.45
N GLY A 149 -15.60 -13.43 2.57
CA GLY A 149 -15.24 -12.99 1.22
C GLY A 149 -14.12 -11.95 1.15
N ARG A 150 -13.51 -11.53 2.27
CA ARG A 150 -12.35 -10.63 2.24
C ARG A 150 -11.15 -11.31 1.59
N LEU A 151 -10.36 -10.52 0.85
CA LEU A 151 -9.09 -10.99 0.32
C LEU A 151 -8.09 -11.12 1.48
N VAL A 152 -7.39 -12.25 1.54
CA VAL A 152 -6.27 -12.47 2.46
C VAL A 152 -5.02 -12.63 1.61
N LEU A 153 -4.01 -11.83 1.90
CA LEU A 153 -2.68 -11.96 1.31
C LEU A 153 -1.84 -12.88 2.20
N TRP A 154 -0.82 -13.50 1.63
CA TRP A 154 0.12 -14.37 2.35
C TRP A 154 1.53 -13.86 2.13
N THR A 155 2.40 -13.89 3.14
CA THR A 155 3.79 -13.39 3.03
C THR A 155 4.63 -14.15 2.02
N GLY A 156 4.25 -15.38 1.68
CA GLY A 156 4.98 -16.27 0.79
C GLY A 156 4.11 -17.35 0.17
N ILE A 157 4.74 -18.27 -0.57
CA ILE A 157 4.10 -19.46 -1.11
C ILE A 157 4.45 -20.64 -0.20
N GLY A 158 3.45 -21.26 0.43
CA GLY A 158 3.64 -22.51 1.19
C GLY A 158 3.13 -22.46 2.63
N ARG A 159 3.51 -23.49 3.41
CA ARG A 159 2.96 -23.76 4.74
C ARG A 159 3.41 -22.77 5.81
N ASP A 160 4.59 -22.19 5.65
CA ASP A 160 5.17 -21.25 6.62
C ASP A 160 4.76 -19.78 6.36
N SER A 161 3.92 -19.56 5.34
CA SER A 161 3.45 -18.21 5.00
C SER A 161 2.47 -17.69 6.05
N ARG A 162 2.59 -16.40 6.38
CA ARG A 162 1.73 -15.74 7.37
C ARG A 162 0.59 -14.99 6.67
N PRO A 163 -0.65 -15.04 7.19
CA PRO A 163 -1.77 -14.36 6.57
C PRO A 163 -1.79 -12.86 6.92
N ILE A 164 -1.82 -12.00 5.91
CA ILE A 164 -2.02 -10.56 6.02
C ILE A 164 -3.49 -10.26 5.73
N ARG A 165 -4.27 -10.05 6.80
CA ARG A 165 -5.74 -9.96 6.71
C ARG A 165 -6.27 -8.54 6.55
N ARG A 166 -5.46 -7.54 6.85
CA ARG A 166 -5.88 -6.14 6.91
C ARG A 166 -4.70 -5.21 6.66
N PHE A 167 -5.03 -3.94 6.52
CA PHE A 167 -4.11 -2.83 6.45
C PHE A 167 -4.49 -1.83 7.55
N THR A 168 -3.57 -1.51 8.45
CA THR A 168 -3.78 -0.54 9.53
C THR A 168 -2.89 0.66 9.30
N GLY A 169 -3.43 1.70 8.64
CA GLY A 169 -2.74 2.96 8.43
C GLY A 169 -2.33 3.59 9.77
N SER A 170 -1.03 3.59 10.05
CA SER A 170 -0.45 4.02 11.34
C SER A 170 0.21 5.39 11.26
N SER A 171 0.59 5.82 10.06
CA SER A 171 1.19 7.13 9.82
C SER A 171 0.94 7.58 8.39
N VAL A 172 0.97 8.90 8.19
CA VAL A 172 0.99 9.50 6.85
C VAL A 172 2.37 10.10 6.61
N TRP A 173 2.94 9.80 5.44
CA TRP A 173 4.26 10.24 5.04
C TRP A 173 4.13 11.22 3.88
N LEU A 174 4.96 12.27 3.88
CA LEU A 174 5.21 13.11 2.73
C LEU A 174 6.46 12.61 2.04
N VAL A 175 6.36 12.28 0.76
CA VAL A 175 7.43 11.65 -0.01
C VAL A 175 7.75 12.48 -1.25
N ASP A 176 9.04 12.66 -1.50
CA ASP A 176 9.59 13.15 -2.77
C ASP A 176 9.66 11.99 -3.76
N CYS A 177 8.88 12.06 -4.84
CA CYS A 177 8.86 11.08 -5.91
C CYS A 177 9.43 11.64 -7.23
N HIS A 178 10.24 12.70 -7.23
CA HIS A 178 10.72 13.31 -8.48
C HIS A 178 11.63 12.38 -9.31
N SER A 179 12.41 11.52 -8.65
CA SER A 179 13.27 10.57 -9.37
C SER A 179 12.45 9.57 -10.16
N LYS A 180 12.92 9.23 -11.37
CA LYS A 180 12.36 8.12 -12.15
C LYS A 180 12.69 6.76 -11.52
N ASP A 181 13.78 6.71 -10.76
CA ASP A 181 14.17 5.56 -9.98
C ASP A 181 13.42 5.56 -8.64
N VAL A 182 12.55 4.55 -8.46
CA VAL A 182 11.69 4.42 -7.28
C VAL A 182 12.52 4.28 -6.00
N GLU A 183 13.71 3.66 -6.09
CA GLU A 183 14.58 3.45 -4.93
C GLU A 183 15.20 4.77 -4.41
N GLN A 184 15.18 5.81 -5.24
CA GLN A 184 15.64 7.16 -4.87
C GLN A 184 14.51 8.03 -4.29
N TRP A 185 13.28 7.53 -4.23
CA TRP A 185 12.20 8.25 -3.58
C TRP A 185 12.49 8.39 -2.09
N SER A 186 12.29 9.60 -1.55
CA SER A 186 12.73 9.90 -0.19
C SER A 186 11.59 10.46 0.66
N ARG A 187 11.52 9.99 1.91
CA ARG A 187 10.55 10.51 2.88
C ARG A 187 11.02 11.86 3.41
N ILE A 188 10.26 12.91 3.14
CA ILE A 188 10.50 14.27 3.61
C ILE A 188 10.01 14.45 5.05
N ASP A 189 8.77 14.04 5.34
CA ASP A 189 8.13 14.24 6.64
C ASP A 189 7.19 13.06 6.98
N ARG A 190 6.84 12.92 8.27
CA ARG A 190 5.97 11.87 8.79
C ARG A 190 5.13 12.36 9.96
N VAL A 191 3.84 12.02 9.92
CA VAL A 191 2.90 12.21 11.03
C VAL A 191 2.30 10.87 11.42
N SER A 192 2.47 10.50 12.70
CA SER A 192 1.80 9.33 13.27
C SER A 192 0.32 9.60 13.47
N LEU A 193 -0.52 8.62 13.12
CA LEU A 193 -1.96 8.65 13.37
C LEU A 193 -2.26 8.12 14.78
N SER A 194 -1.48 8.51 15.80
CA SER A 194 -1.77 8.12 17.18
C SER A 194 -2.98 8.88 17.70
N ARG A 195 -3.89 8.20 18.41
CA ARG A 195 -4.98 8.90 19.11
C ARG A 195 -4.33 9.87 20.11
N PRO A 196 -4.78 11.14 20.19
CA PRO A 196 -4.31 12.06 21.20
C PRO A 196 -4.45 11.38 22.55
N ARG A 197 -3.34 11.26 23.26
CA ARG A 197 -3.34 10.72 24.61
C ARG A 197 -4.20 11.69 25.41
N SER A 198 -5.42 11.28 25.75
CA SER A 198 -6.32 12.09 26.59
C SER A 198 -5.49 12.54 27.79
N ALA A 199 -5.42 13.85 28.01
CA ALA A 199 -4.62 14.43 29.09
C ALA A 199 -4.88 13.60 30.35
N PRO A 200 -3.83 13.17 31.08
CA PRO A 200 -4.02 12.34 32.27
C PRO A 200 -5.07 13.03 33.11
N ALA A 201 -6.21 12.35 33.31
CA ALA A 201 -7.31 12.90 34.08
C ALA A 201 -6.69 13.44 35.35
N HIS A 202 -6.73 14.76 35.53
CA HIS A 202 -6.09 15.43 36.64
C HIS A 202 -6.65 14.72 37.87
N ARG A 203 -5.85 13.84 38.48
CA ARG A 203 -6.24 13.21 39.73
C ARG A 203 -6.33 14.39 40.67
N VAL A 204 -7.55 14.85 40.91
CA VAL A 204 -7.85 15.79 41.97
C VAL A 204 -7.33 15.08 43.20
N ASN A 205 -6.16 15.52 43.67
CA ASN A 205 -5.54 15.00 44.87
C ASN A 205 -6.51 15.37 45.98
N ARG A 206 -7.37 14.42 46.35
CA ARG A 206 -8.33 14.55 47.45
C ARG A 206 -7.63 14.41 48.81
N ASP A 207 -6.31 14.45 48.82
CA ASP A 207 -5.47 14.47 50.01
C ASP A 207 -5.22 15.90 50.46
N ALA A 208 -6.31 16.63 50.70
CA ALA A 208 -6.28 17.87 51.46
C ALA A 208 -7.66 18.11 52.05
N ARG A 209 -7.96 17.41 53.16
CA ARG A 209 -8.18 18.02 54.48
C ARG A 209 -8.97 17.09 55.42
N GLY A 210 -8.39 16.84 56.59
CA GLY A 210 -9.18 16.90 57.80
C GLY A 210 -9.84 18.27 57.90
N GLY A 211 -11.16 18.29 58.12
CA GLY A 211 -11.94 19.51 58.21
C GLY A 211 -13.36 19.26 57.76
N GLY A 212 -14.15 18.64 58.63
CA GLY A 212 -15.52 18.24 58.37
C GLY A 212 -16.41 19.39 57.90
N LEU A 213 -17.17 19.11 56.86
CA LEU A 213 -18.48 19.69 56.65
C LEU A 213 -19.42 18.52 56.34
N GLN A 214 -20.27 18.19 57.31
CA GLN A 214 -21.42 17.31 57.14
C GLN A 214 -22.36 17.96 56.11
N TYR A 215 -22.44 17.37 54.93
CA TYR A 215 -23.61 17.52 54.07
C TYR A 215 -24.46 16.29 54.26
N ALA A 216 -25.69 16.51 54.71
CA ALA A 216 -26.70 15.50 54.85
C ALA A 216 -26.95 14.81 53.51
N GLU A 217 -26.85 13.49 53.55
CA GLU A 217 -27.01 12.54 52.47
C GLU A 217 -28.49 12.45 52.10
N ALA A 218 -28.89 13.11 51.01
CA ALA A 218 -30.19 12.85 50.39
C ALA A 218 -30.04 11.60 49.51
N HIS A 219 -30.46 10.46 50.06
CA HIS A 219 -30.56 9.18 49.36
C HIS A 219 -31.41 9.33 48.08
N PRO A 220 -30.90 8.98 46.89
CA PRO A 220 -31.76 8.71 45.75
C PRO A 220 -32.53 7.40 46.00
N PRO A 221 -33.83 7.33 45.64
CA PRO A 221 -34.62 6.13 45.83
C PRO A 221 -34.06 4.97 45.00
N THR A 222 -33.88 3.84 45.67
CA THR A 222 -33.57 2.55 45.07
C THR A 222 -34.66 2.12 44.10
N PRO A 223 -34.33 1.73 42.85
CA PRO A 223 -35.28 1.05 41.99
C PRO A 223 -35.58 -0.35 42.56
N TYR A 224 -36.86 -0.66 42.65
CA TYR A 224 -37.43 -1.93 43.10
C TYR A 224 -36.74 -3.15 42.45
N HIS A 225 -36.22 -4.03 43.29
CA HIS A 225 -35.93 -5.41 42.92
C HIS A 225 -37.26 -6.16 42.71
N GLN A 226 -37.59 -6.47 41.45
CA GLN A 226 -38.58 -7.51 41.15
C GLN A 226 -37.95 -8.88 41.45
N HIS A 227 -38.50 -9.57 42.44
CA HIS A 227 -38.29 -10.99 42.65
C HIS A 227 -38.83 -11.78 41.45
N VAL A 228 -37.93 -12.38 40.68
CA VAL A 228 -38.26 -13.42 39.70
C VAL A 228 -38.22 -14.76 40.43
N PRO A 229 -39.31 -15.55 40.50
CA PRO A 229 -39.27 -16.87 41.09
C PRO A 229 -38.43 -17.82 40.23
N ALA A 230 -37.56 -18.57 40.90
CA ALA A 230 -36.86 -19.70 40.34
C ALA A 230 -37.86 -20.84 40.08
N ASN A 231 -38.12 -21.16 38.81
CA ASN A 231 -38.41 -22.50 38.29
C ASN A 231 -38.94 -22.41 36.85
N SER A 232 -38.05 -22.56 35.88
CA SER A 232 -38.40 -23.12 34.56
C SER A 232 -37.12 -23.47 33.81
N HIS A 233 -36.66 -24.71 33.99
CA HIS A 233 -35.72 -25.32 33.07
C HIS A 233 -36.35 -25.37 31.67
N PRO A 234 -35.70 -24.83 30.62
CA PRO A 234 -36.12 -25.12 29.26
C PRO A 234 -35.83 -26.60 28.95
N PRO A 235 -36.76 -27.32 28.30
CA PRO A 235 -36.50 -28.70 27.89
C PRO A 235 -35.36 -28.73 26.87
N HIS A 236 -34.37 -29.58 27.12
CA HIS A 236 -33.35 -29.94 26.14
C HIS A 236 -34.03 -30.47 24.87
N PRO A 237 -33.68 -29.96 23.67
CA PRO A 237 -34.12 -30.59 22.44
C PRO A 237 -33.46 -31.98 22.31
N PRO A 238 -34.19 -33.00 21.82
CA PRO A 238 -33.66 -34.34 21.67
C PRO A 238 -32.55 -34.36 20.60
N PHE A 239 -31.41 -34.94 20.98
CA PHE A 239 -30.33 -35.36 20.09
C PHE A 239 -30.83 -36.52 19.20
N VAL A 240 -31.16 -36.21 17.94
CA VAL A 240 -31.37 -37.15 16.82
C VAL A 240 -31.16 -36.30 15.54
N HIS A 241 -30.33 -36.56 14.53
CA HIS A 241 -29.75 -37.75 13.89
C HIS A 241 -28.45 -37.36 13.14
N PRO A 242 -27.64 -38.34 12.68
CA PRO A 242 -26.44 -38.09 11.89
C PRO A 242 -26.82 -37.78 10.44
N TYR A 243 -26.34 -36.66 9.90
CA TYR A 243 -26.41 -36.45 8.45
C TYR A 243 -25.32 -37.30 7.77
N PRO A 244 -25.67 -38.10 6.74
CA PRO A 244 -24.68 -38.79 5.94
C PRO A 244 -23.83 -37.78 5.17
N ARG A 245 -22.52 -38.05 5.15
CA ARG A 245 -21.52 -37.37 4.34
C ARG A 245 -22.00 -37.35 2.88
N PRO A 246 -22.15 -36.19 2.22
CA PRO A 246 -22.47 -36.17 0.80
C PRO A 246 -21.34 -36.84 0.03
N ALA A 247 -21.70 -37.75 -0.88
CA ALA A 247 -20.75 -38.35 -1.80
C ALA A 247 -20.05 -37.26 -2.61
N ALA A 248 -18.74 -37.45 -2.85
CA ALA A 248 -17.97 -36.57 -3.69
C ALA A 248 -18.62 -36.49 -5.08
N VAL A 249 -19.13 -35.31 -5.43
CA VAL A 249 -19.56 -35.02 -6.80
C VAL A 249 -18.30 -34.98 -7.66
N PRO A 250 -18.20 -35.82 -8.72
CA PRO A 250 -17.10 -35.71 -9.66
C PRO A 250 -17.18 -34.35 -10.35
N ILE A 251 -16.11 -33.57 -10.24
CA ILE A 251 -15.93 -32.32 -10.97
C ILE A 251 -15.80 -32.70 -12.45
N PRO A 252 -16.72 -32.29 -13.34
CA PRO A 252 -16.51 -32.47 -14.76
C PRO A 252 -15.29 -31.64 -15.18
N ALA A 253 -14.33 -32.32 -15.79
CA ALA A 253 -13.14 -31.72 -16.38
C ALA A 253 -13.53 -30.95 -17.64
N GLU A 254 -14.14 -29.78 -17.50
CA GLU A 254 -14.36 -28.83 -18.60
C GLU A 254 -14.92 -27.49 -18.05
N PHE A 255 -14.06 -26.69 -17.40
CA PHE A 255 -14.28 -25.25 -17.30
C PHE A 255 -13.21 -24.53 -18.12
N ASN A 256 -13.44 -24.56 -19.42
CA ASN A 256 -12.74 -23.77 -20.42
C ASN A 256 -13.13 -22.30 -20.23
N THR A 257 -12.29 -21.52 -19.53
CA THR A 257 -12.53 -20.08 -19.34
C THR A 257 -11.64 -19.30 -20.30
N ALA A 258 -12.04 -19.29 -21.57
CA ALA A 258 -11.46 -18.46 -22.61
C ALA A 258 -12.55 -17.56 -23.21
N HIS A 259 -12.96 -16.52 -22.49
CA HIS A 259 -13.64 -15.35 -23.07
C HIS A 259 -13.52 -14.14 -22.12
N TYR A 260 -12.38 -13.47 -22.19
CA TYR A 260 -12.25 -12.03 -21.87
C TYR A 260 -11.22 -11.43 -22.84
N LEU A 261 -11.66 -11.24 -24.09
CA LEU A 261 -11.12 -10.34 -25.11
C LEU A 261 -12.25 -9.33 -25.34
N ASN A 262 -12.10 -8.03 -25.56
CA ASN A 262 -10.98 -7.14 -25.76
C ASN A 262 -11.51 -5.74 -25.39
N ALA A 263 -10.85 -5.03 -24.48
CA ALA A 263 -10.90 -3.57 -24.49
C ALA A 263 -9.45 -3.14 -24.66
N THR A 264 -9.10 -2.71 -25.87
CA THR A 264 -7.82 -2.10 -26.22
C THR A 264 -7.50 -0.98 -25.24
N PRO A 265 -6.42 -1.08 -24.44
CA PRO A 265 -5.96 0.05 -23.65
C PRO A 265 -5.31 1.07 -24.60
N GLN A 266 -5.66 2.34 -24.44
CA GLN A 266 -4.96 3.45 -25.08
C GLN A 266 -3.45 3.34 -24.76
N HIS A 267 -2.64 3.23 -25.81
CA HIS A 267 -1.19 3.31 -25.73
C HIS A 267 -0.81 4.70 -25.18
N TYR A 268 -0.37 4.76 -23.93
CA TYR A 268 0.34 5.93 -23.43
C TYR A 268 1.79 5.82 -23.90
N TYR A 269 2.10 6.54 -24.97
CA TYR A 269 3.48 6.85 -25.33
C TYR A 269 4.06 7.75 -24.24
N TYR A 270 5.03 7.24 -23.50
CA TYR A 270 6.02 8.11 -22.87
C TYR A 270 6.95 8.58 -23.99
N GLU A 271 6.73 9.79 -24.50
CA GLU A 271 7.71 10.43 -25.36
C GLU A 271 9.00 10.62 -24.55
N ALA A 272 10.05 9.92 -24.97
CA ALA A 272 11.41 10.22 -24.57
C ALA A 272 11.73 11.61 -25.13
N PHE A 273 11.83 12.60 -24.25
CA PHE A 273 12.36 13.91 -24.58
C PHE A 273 13.86 13.73 -24.91
N ILE A 274 14.17 13.57 -26.20
CA ILE A 274 15.54 13.66 -26.72
C ILE A 274 15.84 15.15 -26.85
N PRO A 275 16.77 15.73 -26.08
CA PRO A 275 17.17 17.11 -26.31
C PRO A 275 17.82 17.22 -27.70
N THR A 276 17.20 18.00 -28.57
CA THR A 276 17.78 18.44 -29.84
C THR A 276 19.07 19.21 -29.54
N LEU A 277 20.21 18.62 -29.91
CA LEU A 277 21.49 19.33 -29.97
C LEU A 277 21.37 20.47 -31.00
N PRO A 278 21.93 21.66 -30.74
CA PRO A 278 21.94 22.74 -31.71
C PRO A 278 22.76 22.33 -32.94
N ALA A 279 22.21 22.62 -34.12
CA ALA A 279 22.82 22.39 -35.41
C ALA A 279 24.20 23.07 -35.50
N ILE A 280 25.24 22.28 -35.74
CA ILE A 280 26.57 22.76 -36.12
C ILE A 280 26.48 23.18 -37.60
N PRO A 281 26.82 24.43 -37.96
CA PRO A 281 26.82 24.84 -39.36
C PRO A 281 27.95 24.13 -40.11
N PHE A 282 27.59 23.50 -41.22
CA PHE A 282 28.51 22.96 -42.22
C PHE A 282 29.35 24.11 -42.81
N PHE A 283 30.66 24.04 -42.61
CA PHE A 283 31.63 24.83 -43.37
C PHE A 283 32.12 23.99 -44.57
N ASN A 284 31.82 24.45 -45.78
CA ASN A 284 32.43 23.95 -47.01
C ASN A 284 33.86 24.51 -47.12
N GLY A 285 34.84 23.65 -47.35
CA GLY A 285 36.21 24.07 -47.68
C GLY A 285 37.13 22.89 -47.94
N GLN A 286 37.59 22.77 -49.18
CA GLN A 286 38.54 21.77 -49.70
C GLN A 286 39.88 21.74 -48.93
N PHE A 287 40.52 20.58 -48.83
CA PHE A 287 41.79 20.27 -49.52
C PHE A 287 42.33 18.86 -49.17
N MET A 288 42.70 18.16 -50.24
CA MET A 288 43.75 17.15 -50.47
C MET A 288 44.46 16.36 -49.34
N THR A 289 44.65 15.08 -49.72
CA THR A 289 45.85 14.23 -49.66
C THR A 289 46.10 13.26 -48.49
N ALA A 290 46.29 12.00 -48.93
CA ALA A 290 47.28 10.99 -48.53
C ALA A 290 47.06 10.14 -47.25
N TYR A 291 46.96 8.83 -47.51
CA TYR A 291 47.35 7.68 -46.66
C TYR A 291 48.76 7.85 -46.02
N PRO A 292 49.19 7.10 -44.97
CA PRO A 292 48.88 5.67 -44.77
C PRO A 292 48.72 5.15 -43.32
N SER A 293 48.35 3.87 -43.30
CA SER A 293 48.49 2.83 -42.27
C SER A 293 49.63 3.00 -41.26
N GLY A 294 49.34 2.68 -39.99
CA GLY A 294 50.33 2.40 -38.97
C GLY A 294 49.74 1.54 -37.85
N ASP A 295 50.21 0.30 -37.77
CA ASP A 295 50.09 -0.60 -36.63
C ASP A 295 50.61 0.06 -35.34
N TYR A 296 49.98 -0.20 -34.20
CA TYR A 296 50.68 -0.26 -32.92
C TYR A 296 50.05 -1.32 -32.00
N ALA A 297 50.85 -2.34 -31.74
CA ALA A 297 50.66 -3.32 -30.68
C ALA A 297 51.12 -2.74 -29.32
N HIS A 298 50.62 -3.36 -28.25
CA HIS A 298 51.20 -3.51 -26.90
C HIS A 298 51.92 -2.31 -26.24
N ALA A 299 51.53 -1.94 -25.00
CA ALA A 299 52.08 -2.48 -23.75
C ALA A 299 51.58 -1.70 -22.50
N HIS A 300 51.63 -2.36 -21.34
CA HIS A 300 51.76 -1.87 -19.95
C HIS A 300 51.02 -0.56 -19.55
N GLY A 301 50.08 -0.55 -18.60
CA GLY A 301 50.18 -1.09 -17.25
C GLY A 301 50.61 0.02 -16.28
N THR A 302 49.68 0.61 -15.52
CA THR A 302 49.95 1.20 -14.19
C THR A 302 48.63 1.45 -13.45
N GLN A 303 48.62 1.03 -12.17
CA GLN A 303 47.66 1.42 -11.12
C GLN A 303 47.54 2.94 -11.00
N TRP A 304 46.43 3.43 -10.43
CA TRP A 304 46.42 4.32 -9.25
C TRP A 304 45.01 4.36 -8.62
N PHE A 305 45.00 4.11 -7.29
CA PHE A 305 43.98 4.35 -6.24
C PHE A 305 42.51 3.99 -6.45
#